data_AF-A0A9D7M0W3-F1
#
_entry.id   AF-A0A9D7M0W3-F1
#
_cell.length_a   1.000
_cell.length_b   1.000
_cell.length_c   1.000
_cell.angle_alpha   90.00
_cell.angle_beta   90.00
_cell.angle_gamma   90.00
#
_symmetry.space_group_name_H-M   'P 1'
#
loop_
_entity.id
_entity.type
_entity.pdbx_description
1 polymer ?
#
loop_
_entity_poly.entity_id
_entity_poly.type
_entity_poly.pdbx_seq_one_letter_code
_entity_poly.pdbx_strand_id
1 'polypeptide(L)'
;MAETSTKPWMLGEIGFRAADYTPFAWGGSNSFTYLDGDTAEQYNFAKQTIEFVRDCGGDGYSWWDFIDGCVPWGSPFAILRQDRSEKPIVEVFRSFKADEFGNTCYKPFNYYDHYGLTPFEVHGYIYDQATNAKIENAVIQGWDASWNNSCSTYSDQDGYYSLKSSHPINIMTAVAIKSHTQEISGNFTNQDFYLQRFQPADLYLTGSLSNTDYAATGSIYSLNVYTSANNTLNLKSRGKNCSYDRFSFRRKFLWQIPN
;
A
#
# COMPACT_ATOMS: atom_id res chain seq x y z
N MET A 1 19.53 -6.14 10.18
CA MET A 1 19.96 -5.84 8.78
C MET A 1 18.76 -5.25 8.05
N ALA A 2 18.94 -4.14 7.34
CA ALA A 2 17.89 -3.60 6.47
C ALA A 2 17.72 -4.52 5.26
N GLU A 3 16.55 -5.10 5.09
CA GLU A 3 16.24 -5.84 3.87
C GLU A 3 15.62 -4.90 2.85
N THR A 4 16.23 -4.84 1.67
CA THR A 4 15.70 -4.09 0.54
C THR A 4 15.36 -5.05 -0.58
N SER A 5 14.26 -4.78 -1.27
CA SER A 5 13.93 -5.49 -2.52
C SER A 5 14.80 -4.94 -3.64
N THR A 6 15.47 -5.81 -4.38
CA THR A 6 16.13 -5.45 -5.65
C THR A 6 15.17 -5.48 -6.83
N LYS A 7 13.94 -5.95 -6.62
CA LYS A 7 12.89 -5.93 -7.65
C LYS A 7 12.29 -4.53 -7.73
N PRO A 8 11.91 -4.09 -8.94
CA PRO A 8 11.19 -2.84 -9.11
C PRO A 8 9.87 -2.88 -8.33
N TRP A 9 9.47 -1.74 -7.77
CA TRP A 9 8.24 -1.61 -7.00
C TRP A 9 7.48 -0.35 -7.42
N MET A 10 6.18 -0.33 -7.17
CA MET A 10 5.32 0.82 -7.46
C MET A 10 4.23 0.97 -6.41
N LEU A 11 3.67 2.17 -6.28
CA LEU A 11 2.40 2.38 -5.58
C LEU A 11 1.25 2.30 -6.60
N GLY A 12 0.42 1.26 -6.48
CA GLY A 12 -0.56 0.86 -7.49
C GLY A 12 -1.95 1.50 -7.39
N GLU A 13 -2.44 1.74 -6.18
CA GLU A 13 -3.82 2.19 -5.95
C GLU A 13 -3.86 3.21 -4.81
N ILE A 14 -3.06 4.27 -4.94
CA ILE A 14 -3.00 5.31 -3.91
C ILE A 14 -4.08 6.36 -4.17
N GLY A 15 -4.70 6.89 -3.11
CA GLY A 15 -5.69 7.93 -3.23
C GLY A 15 -5.91 8.65 -1.91
N PHE A 16 -6.51 9.84 -2.01
CA PHE A 16 -6.92 10.67 -0.88
C PHE A 16 -8.29 11.26 -1.19
N ARG A 17 -9.31 10.98 -0.36
CA ARG A 17 -10.69 11.40 -0.58
C ARG A 17 -10.83 12.88 -0.25
N ALA A 18 -11.00 13.69 -1.28
CA ALA A 18 -11.18 15.12 -1.12
C ALA A 18 -12.14 15.69 -2.19
N ALA A 19 -13.02 16.57 -1.73
CA ALA A 19 -13.94 17.30 -2.57
C ALA A 19 -14.11 18.73 -2.05
N ASP A 20 -14.16 19.68 -2.98
CA ASP A 20 -14.57 21.08 -2.76
C ASP A 20 -16.05 21.30 -3.16
N TYR A 21 -16.77 20.20 -3.38
CA TYR A 21 -18.17 20.15 -3.75
C TYR A 21 -18.88 19.11 -2.87
N THR A 22 -20.20 19.19 -2.74
CA THR A 22 -20.97 18.15 -2.03
C THR A 22 -20.97 16.87 -2.86
N PRO A 23 -20.31 15.78 -2.43
CA PRO A 23 -20.21 14.58 -3.24
C PRO A 23 -21.61 14.00 -3.46
N PHE A 24 -21.97 13.74 -4.72
CA PHE A 24 -23.26 13.12 -5.04
C PHE A 24 -23.29 11.68 -4.50
N ALA A 25 -24.09 11.45 -3.47
CA ALA A 25 -24.41 10.12 -2.96
C ALA A 25 -25.16 9.31 -4.02
N TRP A 26 -24.46 8.39 -4.67
CA TRP A 26 -25.11 7.36 -5.48
C TRP A 26 -25.94 6.47 -4.54
N GLY A 27 -27.27 6.68 -4.52
CA GLY A 27 -28.20 5.94 -3.64
C GLY A 27 -28.94 6.76 -2.59
N GLY A 28 -28.81 8.10 -2.56
CA GLY A 28 -29.65 8.96 -1.72
C GLY A 28 -29.39 8.92 -0.21
N SER A 29 -28.41 8.14 0.26
CA SER A 29 -27.88 8.27 1.61
C SER A 29 -26.79 9.35 1.60
N ASN A 30 -26.96 10.45 2.34
CA ASN A 30 -25.96 11.53 2.53
C ASN A 30 -24.64 11.07 3.22
N SER A 31 -24.16 9.85 2.94
CA SER A 31 -23.19 9.12 3.74
C SER A 31 -21.75 9.22 3.24
N PHE A 32 -21.41 10.19 2.40
CA PHE A 32 -19.99 10.58 2.24
C PHE A 32 -19.56 11.46 3.41
N THR A 33 -19.71 10.94 4.62
CA THR A 33 -19.36 11.64 5.87
C THR A 33 -17.85 11.60 6.14
N TYR A 34 -17.08 10.88 5.32
CA TYR A 34 -15.66 10.63 5.55
C TYR A 34 -14.84 11.04 4.32
N LEU A 35 -14.51 12.33 4.27
CA LEU A 35 -13.36 12.82 3.51
C LEU A 35 -12.10 12.59 4.33
N ASP A 36 -10.99 12.31 3.65
CA ASP A 36 -9.68 12.28 4.31
C ASP A 36 -9.19 13.72 4.58
N GLY A 37 -9.64 14.67 3.76
CA GLY A 37 -9.32 16.09 3.89
C GLY A 37 -9.91 16.93 2.75
N ASP A 38 -9.33 18.11 2.53
CA ASP A 38 -9.69 19.01 1.44
C ASP A 38 -8.84 18.81 0.16
N THR A 39 -9.15 19.55 -0.90
CA THR A 39 -8.46 19.41 -2.20
C THR A 39 -7.01 19.92 -2.18
N ALA A 40 -6.65 20.80 -1.24
CA ALA A 40 -5.27 21.23 -1.04
C ALA A 40 -4.47 20.13 -0.31
N GLU A 41 -5.08 19.44 0.65
CA GLU A 41 -4.49 18.28 1.31
C GLU A 41 -4.31 17.11 0.33
N GLN A 42 -5.28 16.87 -0.56
CA GLN A 42 -5.14 15.90 -1.66
C GLN A 42 -3.96 16.23 -2.57
N TYR A 43 -3.80 17.50 -2.96
CA TYR A 43 -2.65 17.98 -3.74
C TYR A 43 -1.33 17.69 -3.01
N ASN A 44 -1.24 18.07 -1.73
CA ASN A 44 -0.02 17.88 -0.94
C ASN A 44 0.31 16.40 -0.75
N PHE A 45 -0.69 15.56 -0.51
CA PHE A 45 -0.54 14.12 -0.38
C PHE A 45 -0.03 13.48 -1.67
N ALA A 46 -0.62 13.82 -2.83
CA ALA A 46 -0.15 13.31 -4.12
C ALA A 46 1.28 13.75 -4.42
N LYS A 47 1.61 15.02 -4.14
CA LYS A 47 2.96 15.56 -4.32
C LYS A 47 3.99 14.81 -3.45
N GLN A 48 3.72 14.70 -2.15
CA GLN A 48 4.63 14.00 -1.23
C GLN A 48 4.83 12.54 -1.61
N THR A 49 3.75 11.85 -1.99
CA THR A 49 3.82 10.41 -2.27
C THR A 49 4.46 10.10 -3.61
N ILE A 50 4.25 10.91 -4.67
CA ILE A 50 4.93 10.70 -5.95
C ILE A 50 6.42 11.04 -5.88
N GLU A 51 6.79 12.10 -5.15
CA GLU A 51 8.18 12.46 -4.86
C GLU A 51 8.86 11.36 -4.02
N PHE A 52 8.19 10.86 -2.97
CA PHE A 52 8.68 9.75 -2.16
C PHE A 52 8.96 8.50 -3.01
N VAL A 53 8.04 8.13 -3.90
CA VAL A 53 8.24 6.97 -4.79
C VAL A 53 9.48 7.15 -5.65
N ARG A 54 9.65 8.31 -6.29
CA ARG A 54 10.84 8.61 -7.10
C ARG A 54 12.12 8.56 -6.26
N ASP A 55 12.13 9.24 -5.13
CA ASP A 55 13.33 9.43 -4.32
C ASP A 55 13.74 8.15 -3.56
N CYS A 56 12.80 7.21 -3.37
CA CYS A 56 13.05 5.89 -2.78
C CYS A 56 13.26 4.78 -3.82
N GLY A 57 13.46 5.12 -5.10
CA GLY A 57 13.78 4.15 -6.16
C GLY A 57 12.61 3.29 -6.60
N GLY A 58 11.38 3.83 -6.53
CA GLY A 58 10.20 3.22 -7.10
C GLY A 58 10.11 3.43 -8.60
N ASP A 59 9.62 2.42 -9.30
CA ASP A 59 9.54 2.34 -10.77
C ASP A 59 8.18 2.82 -11.32
N GLY A 60 7.20 3.06 -10.44
CA GLY A 60 5.87 3.46 -10.85
C GLY A 60 5.01 4.05 -9.76
N TYR A 61 4.04 4.83 -10.19
CA TYR A 61 3.02 5.45 -9.36
C TYR A 61 1.71 5.49 -10.13
N SER A 62 0.63 5.06 -9.51
CA SER A 62 -0.72 5.20 -10.06
C SER A 62 -1.70 5.62 -8.99
N TRP A 63 -2.60 6.51 -9.40
CA TRP A 63 -3.61 7.12 -8.57
C TRP A 63 -4.96 6.43 -8.75
N TRP A 64 -5.71 6.26 -7.65
CA TRP A 64 -7.04 5.67 -7.69
C TRP A 64 -8.07 6.69 -8.18
N ASP A 65 -8.71 6.30 -9.29
CA ASP A 65 -9.77 6.98 -10.02
C ASP A 65 -9.35 8.21 -10.85
N PHE A 66 -9.99 8.36 -12.01
CA PHE A 66 -9.73 9.45 -12.96
C PHE A 66 -10.83 10.52 -12.93
N ILE A 67 -12.09 10.13 -12.74
CA ILE A 67 -13.24 11.04 -12.61
C ILE A 67 -14.05 10.64 -11.38
N ASP A 68 -14.36 11.60 -10.51
CA ASP A 68 -15.12 11.32 -9.30
C ASP A 68 -16.47 10.67 -9.63
N GLY A 69 -16.88 9.70 -8.84
CA GLY A 69 -18.13 8.97 -9.06
C GLY A 69 -18.15 8.05 -10.28
N CYS A 70 -17.00 7.78 -10.90
CA CYS A 70 -16.89 6.69 -11.89
C CYS A 70 -17.06 5.31 -11.23
N VAL A 71 -16.75 5.18 -9.94
CA VAL A 71 -17.01 3.97 -9.16
C VAL A 71 -18.46 3.96 -8.61
N PRO A 72 -19.14 2.79 -8.55
CA PRO A 72 -20.55 2.69 -8.11
C PRO A 72 -20.86 3.26 -6.72
N TRP A 73 -19.83 3.43 -5.89
CA TRP A 73 -19.92 4.00 -4.55
C TRP A 73 -19.43 5.45 -4.47
N GLY A 74 -19.42 6.21 -5.57
CA GLY A 74 -19.41 7.68 -5.57
C GLY A 74 -18.23 8.38 -4.89
N SER A 75 -17.03 7.79 -4.89
CA SER A 75 -15.94 8.28 -4.04
C SER A 75 -15.16 9.46 -4.66
N PRO A 76 -14.80 10.49 -3.88
CA PRO A 76 -14.08 11.66 -4.36
C PRO A 76 -12.56 11.48 -4.39
N PHE A 77 -12.09 10.30 -4.80
CA PHE A 77 -10.65 10.01 -4.92
C PHE A 77 -10.04 10.65 -6.15
N ALA A 78 -10.81 10.91 -7.19
CA ALA A 78 -10.29 11.11 -8.52
C ALA A 78 -9.57 12.44 -8.71
N ILE A 79 -8.82 12.55 -9.81
CA ILE A 79 -8.13 13.78 -10.20
C ILE A 79 -9.04 14.79 -10.92
N LEU A 80 -10.16 14.34 -11.50
CA LEU A 80 -11.20 15.18 -12.09
C LEU A 80 -12.49 15.12 -11.27
N ARG A 81 -13.22 16.23 -11.22
CA ARG A 81 -14.59 16.27 -10.69
C ARG A 81 -15.56 15.53 -11.62
N GLN A 82 -16.78 15.30 -11.14
CA GLN A 82 -17.86 14.68 -11.92
C GLN A 82 -18.19 15.41 -13.24
N ASP A 83 -18.08 16.74 -13.24
CA ASP A 83 -18.27 17.58 -14.43
C ASP A 83 -17.03 17.63 -15.35
N ARG A 84 -15.99 16.82 -15.03
CA ARG A 84 -14.69 16.74 -15.69
C ARG A 84 -13.81 17.97 -15.54
N SER A 85 -14.18 18.93 -14.68
CA SER A 85 -13.27 19.99 -14.30
C SER A 85 -12.10 19.44 -13.48
N GLU A 86 -10.93 20.07 -13.64
CA GLU A 86 -9.70 19.62 -13.00
C GLU A 86 -9.66 19.99 -11.52
N LYS A 87 -9.25 19.06 -10.65
CA LYS A 87 -8.86 19.37 -9.28
C LYS A 87 -7.42 19.90 -9.23
N PRO A 88 -7.01 20.59 -8.14
CA PRO A 88 -5.63 21.05 -7.97
C PRO A 88 -4.57 19.96 -8.15
N ILE A 89 -4.87 18.72 -7.75
CA ILE A 89 -3.97 17.56 -7.89
C ILE A 89 -3.48 17.31 -9.34
N VAL A 90 -4.23 17.73 -10.36
CA VAL A 90 -3.82 17.58 -11.76
C VAL A 90 -2.47 18.26 -12.03
N GLU A 91 -2.19 19.37 -11.34
CA GLU A 91 -0.94 20.10 -11.50
C GLU A 91 0.27 19.31 -10.96
N VAL A 92 0.07 18.48 -9.93
CA VAL A 92 1.13 17.59 -9.42
C VAL A 92 1.63 16.69 -10.54
N PHE A 93 0.73 16.01 -11.24
CA PHE A 93 1.10 15.06 -12.29
C PHE A 93 1.66 15.74 -13.55
N ARG A 94 1.23 16.96 -13.86
CA ARG A 94 1.76 17.72 -15.01
C ARG A 94 3.15 18.28 -14.79
N SER A 95 3.40 18.78 -13.59
CA SER A 95 4.66 19.42 -13.22
C SER A 95 5.74 18.41 -12.80
N PHE A 96 5.35 17.19 -12.41
CA PHE A 96 6.25 16.17 -11.92
C PHE A 96 7.38 15.82 -12.90
N LYS A 97 8.61 15.80 -12.37
CA LYS A 97 9.83 15.41 -13.08
C LYS A 97 10.38 14.13 -12.47
N ALA A 98 10.32 13.05 -13.25
CA ALA A 98 10.78 11.74 -12.82
C ALA A 98 12.31 11.63 -12.73
N ASP A 99 13.04 12.55 -13.37
CA ASP A 99 14.50 12.63 -13.43
C ASP A 99 15.12 13.57 -12.39
N GLU A 100 14.32 14.39 -11.71
CA GLU A 100 14.78 15.25 -10.62
C GLU A 100 14.82 14.47 -9.30
N PHE A 101 15.90 13.76 -9.00
CA PHE A 101 16.00 13.01 -7.75
C PHE A 101 16.22 13.94 -6.55
N GLY A 102 15.37 13.81 -5.53
CA GLY A 102 15.68 14.25 -4.18
C GLY A 102 16.80 13.39 -3.61
N ASN A 103 17.81 14.01 -2.98
CA ASN A 103 19.02 13.29 -2.56
C ASN A 103 18.81 12.26 -1.43
N THR A 104 17.60 12.11 -0.87
CA THR A 104 17.39 11.23 0.28
C THR A 104 15.96 10.67 0.36
N CYS A 105 15.83 9.35 0.34
CA CYS A 105 14.62 8.66 0.79
C CYS A 105 14.45 8.90 2.30
N TYR A 106 13.51 9.77 2.68
CA TYR A 106 13.28 10.12 4.08
C TYR A 106 12.17 9.28 4.70
N LYS A 107 12.38 8.84 5.94
CA LYS A 107 11.30 8.27 6.76
C LYS A 107 10.49 9.43 7.36
N PRO A 108 9.16 9.45 7.29
CA PRO A 108 8.36 10.45 7.98
C PRO A 108 8.61 10.38 9.50
N PHE A 109 8.44 11.50 10.21
CA PHE A 109 8.77 11.57 11.64
C PHE A 109 7.97 10.58 12.50
N ASN A 110 6.78 10.18 12.04
CA ASN A 110 5.88 9.23 12.67
C ASN A 110 5.99 7.81 12.07
N TYR A 111 7.08 7.47 11.39
CA TYR A 111 7.24 6.19 10.70
C TYR A 111 7.06 4.97 11.61
N TYR A 112 7.46 5.04 12.88
CA TYR A 112 7.26 3.95 13.85
C TYR A 112 6.03 4.14 14.76
N ASP A 113 5.27 5.23 14.57
CA ASP A 113 4.08 5.56 15.35
C ASP A 113 3.09 6.34 14.49
N HIS A 114 2.51 5.66 13.49
CA HIS A 114 1.70 6.28 12.45
C HIS A 114 0.56 7.16 12.99
N TYR A 115 -0.03 6.73 14.10
CA TYR A 115 -1.30 7.23 14.58
C TYR A 115 -1.20 7.95 15.93
N GLY A 116 -0.06 7.89 16.63
CA GLY A 116 0.11 8.48 17.95
C GLY A 116 -0.89 7.94 18.98
N LEU A 117 -1.31 6.67 18.83
CA LEU A 117 -2.41 6.10 19.60
C LEU A 117 -1.99 5.77 21.03
N THR A 118 -2.94 5.88 21.94
CA THR A 118 -2.82 5.48 23.35
C THR A 118 -4.18 4.90 23.79
N PRO A 119 -4.25 4.04 24.82
CA PRO A 119 -3.21 3.70 25.81
C PRO A 119 -2.55 2.32 25.64
N PHE A 120 -2.96 1.49 24.67
CA PHE A 120 -2.45 0.14 24.55
C PHE A 120 -1.16 0.12 23.74
N GLU A 121 -0.15 -0.60 24.23
CA GLU A 121 1.14 -0.74 23.59
C GLU A 121 1.63 -2.18 23.73
N VAL A 122 2.07 -2.75 22.61
CA VAL A 122 2.79 -4.03 22.58
C VAL A 122 4.14 -3.79 21.94
N HIS A 123 5.20 -4.26 22.58
CA HIS A 123 6.54 -4.14 22.06
C HIS A 123 7.27 -5.48 22.05
N GLY A 124 8.33 -5.55 21.26
CA GLY A 124 9.19 -6.72 21.20
C GLY A 124 10.16 -6.62 20.03
N TYR A 125 10.71 -7.77 19.65
CA TYR A 125 11.70 -7.87 18.59
C TYR A 125 11.25 -8.82 17.48
N ILE A 126 11.69 -8.53 16.26
CA ILE A 126 11.52 -9.41 15.11
C ILE A 126 12.84 -10.10 14.80
N TYR A 127 12.81 -11.43 14.82
CA TYR A 127 13.95 -12.29 14.53
C TYR A 127 13.72 -13.10 13.27
N ASP A 128 14.81 -13.32 12.54
CA ASP A 128 14.91 -14.39 11.56
C ASP A 128 14.99 -15.73 12.29
N GLN A 129 14.05 -16.64 12.02
CA GLN A 129 13.97 -17.90 12.77
C GLN A 129 15.22 -18.80 12.59
N ALA A 130 15.87 -18.76 11.43
CA ALA A 130 16.99 -19.64 11.12
C ALA A 130 18.32 -19.13 11.71
N THR A 131 18.50 -17.81 11.71
CA THR A 131 19.77 -17.16 12.09
C THR A 131 19.72 -16.46 13.44
N ASN A 132 18.52 -16.30 14.02
CA ASN A 132 18.25 -15.49 15.21
C ASN A 132 18.69 -14.02 15.06
N ALA A 133 18.89 -13.55 13.83
CA ALA A 133 19.27 -12.17 13.54
C ALA A 133 18.04 -11.25 13.60
N LYS A 134 18.25 -10.02 14.09
CA LYS A 134 17.20 -8.98 14.15
C LYS A 134 16.87 -8.43 12.76
N ILE A 135 15.57 -8.27 12.48
CA ILE A 135 15.04 -7.83 11.19
C ILE A 135 14.52 -6.39 11.30
N GLU A 136 15.06 -5.48 10.49
CA GLU A 136 14.55 -4.11 10.32
C GLU A 136 13.45 -4.07 9.24
N ASN A 137 12.53 -3.11 9.35
CA ASN A 137 11.46 -2.84 8.39
C ASN A 137 10.47 -4.01 8.21
N ALA A 138 10.37 -4.91 9.19
CA ALA A 138 9.24 -5.82 9.24
C ALA A 138 7.97 -5.00 9.48
N VAL A 139 6.86 -5.41 8.86
CA VAL A 139 5.54 -4.82 9.07
C VAL A 139 4.88 -5.59 10.19
N ILE A 140 4.42 -4.87 11.22
CA ILE A 140 3.64 -5.43 12.32
C ILE A 140 2.26 -4.80 12.26
N GLN A 141 1.23 -5.62 12.24
CA GLN A 141 -0.16 -5.18 12.30
C GLN A 141 -0.85 -5.84 13.50
N GLY A 142 -1.77 -5.12 14.12
CA GLY A 142 -2.56 -5.66 15.21
C GLY A 142 -4.02 -5.26 15.11
N TRP A 143 -4.88 -6.09 15.67
CA TRP A 143 -6.32 -5.89 15.74
C TRP A 143 -6.88 -6.16 17.13
N ASP A 144 -8.05 -5.61 17.40
CA ASP A 144 -8.89 -6.08 18.50
C ASP A 144 -9.44 -7.50 18.23
N ALA A 145 -10.04 -8.11 19.25
CA ALA A 145 -10.57 -9.48 19.15
C ALA A 145 -11.67 -9.66 18.10
N SER A 146 -12.24 -8.56 17.58
CA SER A 146 -13.33 -8.58 16.60
C SER A 146 -12.89 -8.17 15.19
N TRP A 147 -11.58 -7.96 14.96
CA TRP A 147 -11.02 -7.47 13.69
C TRP A 147 -11.57 -6.10 13.25
N ASN A 148 -12.13 -5.31 14.17
CA ASN A 148 -12.80 -4.05 13.83
C ASN A 148 -11.83 -2.87 13.86
N ASN A 149 -10.93 -2.86 14.83
CA ASN A 149 -9.94 -1.80 15.01
C ASN A 149 -8.57 -2.35 14.68
N SER A 150 -7.83 -1.68 13.79
CA SER A 150 -6.48 -2.07 13.38
C SER A 150 -5.45 -0.99 13.68
N CYS A 151 -4.21 -1.41 13.89
CA CYS A 151 -3.05 -0.55 14.06
C CYS A 151 -1.84 -1.18 13.36
N SER A 152 -0.83 -0.39 13.05
CA SER A 152 0.38 -0.88 12.41
C SER A 152 1.61 -0.08 12.81
N THR A 153 2.77 -0.75 12.78
CA THR A 153 4.09 -0.16 12.97
C THR A 153 5.12 -0.93 12.13
N TYR A 154 6.37 -0.50 12.17
CA TYR A 154 7.51 -1.22 11.61
C TYR A 154 8.56 -1.51 12.67
N SER A 155 9.38 -2.53 12.46
CA SER A 155 10.59 -2.73 13.25
C SER A 155 11.70 -1.76 12.84
N ASP A 156 12.47 -1.28 13.82
CA ASP A 156 13.62 -0.42 13.62
C ASP A 156 14.90 -1.20 13.27
N GLN A 157 16.03 -0.49 13.17
CA GLN A 157 17.33 -1.06 12.81
C GLN A 157 17.81 -2.17 13.76
N ASP A 158 17.35 -2.16 15.01
CA ASP A 158 17.65 -3.14 16.05
C ASP A 158 16.58 -4.24 16.11
N GLY A 159 15.68 -4.27 15.13
CA GLY A 159 14.54 -5.16 15.01
C GLY A 159 13.48 -4.94 16.09
N TYR A 160 13.57 -3.86 16.86
CA TYR A 160 12.60 -3.51 17.89
C TYR A 160 11.37 -2.88 17.26
N TYR A 161 10.20 -3.15 17.82
CA TYR A 161 8.97 -2.47 17.42
C TYR A 161 8.15 -2.06 18.65
N SER A 162 7.37 -0.98 18.49
CA SER A 162 6.35 -0.53 19.43
C SER A 162 5.06 -0.34 18.66
N LEU A 163 4.10 -1.23 18.87
CA LEU A 163 2.78 -1.20 18.26
C LEU A 163 1.80 -0.57 19.24
N LYS A 164 1.28 0.61 18.89
CA LYS A 164 0.35 1.38 19.72
C LYS A 164 -1.06 1.35 19.17
N SER A 165 -2.04 1.32 20.07
CA SER A 165 -3.46 1.24 19.73
C SER A 165 -4.33 1.97 20.76
N SER A 166 -5.51 2.42 20.32
CA SER A 166 -6.57 2.93 21.18
C SER A 166 -7.47 1.83 21.77
N HIS A 167 -7.23 0.57 21.39
CA HIS A 167 -8.00 -0.59 21.81
C HIS A 167 -7.06 -1.76 22.19
N PRO A 168 -7.51 -2.73 23.01
CA PRO A 168 -6.73 -3.93 23.29
C PRO A 168 -6.30 -4.62 21.99
N ILE A 169 -5.02 -4.98 21.90
CA ILE A 169 -4.48 -5.74 20.78
C ILE A 169 -4.59 -7.22 21.14
N ASN A 170 -5.44 -7.93 20.40
CA ASN A 170 -5.73 -9.35 20.62
C ASN A 170 -5.24 -10.25 19.51
N ILE A 171 -4.98 -9.70 18.34
CA ILE A 171 -4.51 -10.42 17.17
C ILE A 171 -3.37 -9.62 16.60
N MET A 172 -2.27 -10.28 16.25
CA MET A 172 -1.12 -9.63 15.64
C MET A 172 -0.60 -10.45 14.48
N THR A 173 -0.16 -9.75 13.44
CA THR A 173 0.62 -10.33 12.35
C THR A 173 1.95 -9.62 12.23
N ALA A 174 2.99 -10.38 11.86
CA ALA A 174 4.28 -9.83 11.47
C ALA A 174 4.74 -10.45 10.15
N VAL A 175 5.31 -9.62 9.29
CA VAL A 175 5.86 -10.05 8.00
C VAL A 175 7.08 -9.21 7.64
N ALA A 176 8.06 -9.82 6.98
CA ALA A 176 9.23 -9.16 6.44
C ALA A 176 9.44 -9.57 4.98
N ILE A 177 10.34 -8.88 4.29
CA ILE A 177 10.73 -9.25 2.93
C ILE A 177 11.20 -10.71 2.92
N LYS A 178 10.71 -11.49 1.95
CA LYS A 178 11.04 -12.91 1.80
C LYS A 178 10.73 -13.77 3.04
N SER A 179 9.79 -13.39 3.90
CA SER A 179 9.32 -14.23 4.99
C SER A 179 7.88 -14.66 4.79
N HIS A 180 7.51 -15.77 5.44
CA HIS A 180 6.11 -16.06 5.70
C HIS A 180 5.54 -15.02 6.70
N THR A 181 4.24 -14.76 6.59
CA THR A 181 3.50 -14.02 7.62
C THR A 181 3.31 -14.94 8.83
N GLN A 182 3.58 -14.42 10.03
CA GLN A 182 3.24 -15.08 11.28
C GLN A 182 2.03 -14.38 11.90
N GLU A 183 0.99 -15.12 12.24
CA GLU A 183 -0.19 -14.63 12.96
C GLU A 183 -0.25 -15.27 14.35
N ILE A 184 -0.62 -14.48 15.35
CA ILE A 184 -0.83 -14.92 16.73
C ILE A 184 -2.07 -14.25 17.31
N SER A 185 -2.71 -14.92 18.27
CA SER A 185 -3.87 -14.40 19.00
C SER A 185 -3.70 -14.58 20.50
N GLY A 186 -4.11 -13.60 21.29
CA GLY A 186 -3.93 -13.62 22.75
C GLY A 186 -4.21 -12.28 23.42
N ASN A 187 -3.63 -12.09 24.60
CA ASN A 187 -3.50 -10.79 25.25
C ASN A 187 -2.02 -10.49 25.35
N PHE A 188 -1.58 -9.39 24.74
CA PHE A 188 -0.16 -9.10 24.62
C PHE A 188 0.20 -7.89 25.48
N THR A 189 1.35 -7.99 26.14
CA THR A 189 2.06 -6.84 26.72
C THR A 189 3.40 -6.70 26.01
N ASN A 190 4.11 -7.83 25.86
CA ASN A 190 5.33 -7.97 25.08
C ASN A 190 5.20 -9.18 24.15
N GLN A 191 5.78 -9.09 22.96
CA GLN A 191 5.75 -10.19 22.00
C GLN A 191 6.93 -10.16 21.02
N ASP A 192 7.71 -11.23 20.97
CA ASP A 192 8.71 -11.41 19.92
C ASP A 192 8.16 -12.24 18.76
N PHE A 193 8.59 -11.95 17.54
CA PHE A 193 8.27 -12.77 16.36
C PHE A 193 9.52 -13.46 15.84
N TYR A 194 9.35 -14.67 15.33
CA TYR A 194 10.41 -15.48 14.72
C TYR A 194 9.96 -15.86 13.32
N LEU A 195 10.34 -15.04 12.34
CA LEU A 195 9.85 -15.15 10.98
C LEU A 195 10.64 -16.20 10.19
N GLN A 196 9.92 -17.15 9.61
CA GLN A 196 10.49 -18.14 8.70
C GLN A 196 10.70 -17.52 7.32
N ARG A 197 11.91 -17.65 6.76
CA ARG A 197 12.21 -17.22 5.38
C ARG A 197 11.70 -18.21 4.36
N PHE A 198 11.21 -17.69 3.23
CA PHE A 198 10.98 -18.50 2.04
C PHE A 198 12.26 -19.22 1.68
N GLN A 199 12.17 -20.53 1.52
CA GLN A 199 13.23 -21.30 0.92
C GLN A 199 13.24 -21.04 -0.59
N PRO A 200 14.39 -21.23 -1.29
CA PRO A 200 14.44 -21.10 -2.73
C PRO A 200 13.38 -21.94 -3.48
N ALA A 201 12.96 -23.07 -2.90
CA ALA A 201 11.90 -23.92 -3.43
C ALA A 201 10.49 -23.28 -3.34
N ASP A 202 10.25 -22.41 -2.36
CA ASP A 202 8.95 -21.78 -2.11
C ASP A 202 8.65 -20.63 -3.09
N LEU A 203 9.67 -20.15 -3.82
CA LEU A 203 9.54 -19.07 -4.80
C LEU A 203 8.89 -19.52 -6.12
N TYR A 204 8.70 -20.83 -6.32
CA TYR A 204 8.03 -21.39 -7.50
C TYR A 204 6.57 -21.71 -7.20
N LEU A 205 5.73 -20.68 -7.05
CA LEU A 205 4.28 -20.87 -7.16
C LEU A 205 3.91 -21.00 -8.64
N THR A 206 4.00 -22.22 -9.17
CA THR A 206 3.34 -22.59 -10.43
C THR A 206 1.85 -22.82 -10.15
N GLY A 207 1.11 -21.74 -9.90
CA GLY A 207 -0.34 -21.77 -9.70
C GLY A 207 -1.06 -21.12 -10.88
N SER A 208 -1.86 -21.90 -11.61
CA SER A 208 -2.89 -21.34 -12.50
C SER A 208 -4.00 -20.76 -11.62
N LEU A 209 -4.14 -19.44 -11.56
CA LEU A 209 -5.30 -18.80 -10.96
C LEU A 209 -6.53 -19.08 -11.84
N SER A 210 -7.24 -20.18 -11.56
CA SER A 210 -8.56 -20.45 -12.13
C SER A 210 -9.62 -19.69 -11.31
N ASN A 211 -10.00 -18.51 -11.79
CA ASN A 211 -11.26 -17.74 -11.67
C ASN A 211 -12.31 -17.97 -10.54
N THR A 212 -12.04 -18.67 -9.44
CA THR A 212 -13.10 -19.02 -8.46
C THR A 212 -12.73 -18.98 -6.99
N ASP A 213 -11.48 -18.69 -6.61
CA ASP A 213 -11.13 -18.57 -5.19
C ASP A 213 -11.11 -17.11 -4.74
N TYR A 214 -12.31 -16.54 -4.58
CA TYR A 214 -12.51 -15.35 -3.75
C TYR A 214 -12.64 -15.81 -2.29
N ALA A 215 -11.51 -15.98 -1.61
CA ALA A 215 -11.49 -15.95 -0.15
C ALA A 215 -11.35 -14.48 0.27
N ALA A 216 -12.44 -13.91 0.79
CA ALA A 216 -12.44 -12.61 1.42
C ALA A 216 -11.72 -12.72 2.77
N THR A 217 -10.41 -12.45 2.78
CA THR A 217 -9.65 -12.11 3.98
C THR A 217 -9.02 -10.74 3.76
N GLY A 218 -9.07 -9.91 4.80
CA GLY A 218 -8.80 -8.48 4.75
C GLY A 218 -7.49 -8.09 4.06
N SER A 219 -7.61 -7.10 3.17
CA SER A 219 -6.70 -5.96 3.03
C SER A 219 -5.17 -6.18 3.06
N ILE A 220 -4.61 -7.18 2.37
CA ILE A 220 -3.30 -7.07 1.68
C ILE A 220 -3.33 -7.98 0.44
N TYR A 221 -3.57 -7.40 -0.74
CA TYR A 221 -3.32 -8.12 -2.00
C TYR A 221 -1.86 -7.91 -2.40
N SER A 222 -0.99 -8.88 -2.15
CA SER A 222 0.28 -8.95 -2.88
C SER A 222 0.03 -9.64 -4.23
N LEU A 223 -0.22 -8.85 -5.26
CA LEU A 223 -0.21 -9.38 -6.63
C LEU A 223 1.25 -9.59 -7.06
N ASN A 224 1.79 -10.76 -6.78
CA ASN A 224 3.07 -11.18 -7.34
C ASN A 224 2.87 -11.56 -8.81
N VAL A 225 2.91 -10.57 -9.72
CA VAL A 225 2.96 -10.84 -11.16
C VAL A 225 4.37 -11.25 -11.55
N TYR A 226 4.60 -12.54 -11.72
CA TYR A 226 5.77 -13.03 -12.45
C TYR A 226 5.44 -12.99 -13.94
N THR A 227 5.98 -12.01 -14.67
CA THR A 227 5.88 -12.03 -16.13
C THR A 227 6.77 -13.16 -16.65
N SER A 228 6.16 -14.15 -17.32
CA SER A 228 6.90 -15.01 -18.23
C SER A 228 7.46 -14.15 -19.37
N ALA A 229 8.46 -14.68 -20.09
CA ALA A 229 9.36 -14.02 -21.05
C ALA A 229 8.72 -13.10 -22.13
N ASN A 230 7.39 -12.97 -22.19
CA ASN A 230 6.65 -12.15 -23.14
C ASN A 230 6.01 -10.88 -22.55
N ASN A 231 6.36 -10.43 -21.33
CA ASN A 231 6.10 -9.07 -20.80
C ASN A 231 4.69 -8.50 -21.05
N THR A 232 3.64 -9.33 -21.00
CA THR A 232 2.27 -8.85 -21.24
C THR A 232 1.38 -9.21 -20.05
N LEU A 233 1.07 -8.21 -19.21
CA LEU A 233 0.03 -8.32 -18.18
C LEU A 233 -1.32 -7.92 -18.81
N ASN A 234 -2.25 -8.87 -18.88
CA ASN A 234 -3.61 -8.60 -19.35
C ASN A 234 -4.56 -8.51 -18.14
N LEU A 235 -4.87 -7.30 -17.70
CA LEU A 235 -5.92 -7.06 -16.71
C LEU A 235 -7.27 -6.99 -17.43
N LYS A 236 -8.18 -7.93 -17.16
CA LYS A 236 -9.58 -7.87 -17.64
C LYS A 236 -10.48 -7.40 -16.51
N SER A 237 -10.96 -6.16 -16.62
CA SER A 237 -12.10 -5.68 -15.83
C SER A 237 -13.42 -6.12 -16.48
N ARG A 238 -14.34 -6.71 -15.70
CA ARG A 238 -15.75 -6.93 -16.09
C ARG A 238 -16.61 -5.86 -15.42
N GLY A 239 -17.27 -5.00 -16.20
CA GLY A 239 -18.40 -4.22 -15.68
C GLY A 239 -18.73 -2.90 -16.41
N LYS A 240 -19.88 -2.92 -17.10
CA LYS A 240 -20.76 -1.87 -17.68
C LYS A 240 -20.35 -0.38 -17.69
N ASN A 241 -20.43 0.17 -18.90
CA ASN A 241 -20.77 1.56 -19.31
C ASN A 241 -19.93 2.73 -18.79
N CYS A 242 -18.62 2.53 -18.64
CA CYS A 242 -17.67 3.59 -18.95
C CYS A 242 -16.79 3.09 -20.10
N SER A 243 -17.04 3.54 -21.32
CA SER A 243 -16.18 3.22 -22.46
C SER A 243 -14.84 3.92 -22.27
N TYR A 244 -13.84 3.20 -21.78
CA TYR A 244 -12.46 3.63 -21.87
C TYR A 244 -11.83 3.01 -23.11
N ASP A 245 -11.21 3.84 -23.94
CA ASP A 245 -10.27 3.35 -24.92
C ASP A 245 -9.18 2.56 -24.19
N ARG A 246 -8.82 1.42 -24.76
CA ARG A 246 -7.82 0.50 -24.23
C ARG A 246 -6.54 1.28 -23.92
N PHE A 247 -6.21 1.48 -22.64
CA PHE A 247 -4.85 1.81 -22.25
C PHE A 247 -3.98 0.58 -22.44
N SER A 248 -3.46 0.41 -23.65
CA SER A 248 -2.35 -0.51 -23.87
C SER A 248 -1.09 0.14 -23.30
N PHE A 249 -0.63 -0.30 -22.14
CA PHE A 249 0.75 -0.06 -21.71
C PHE A 249 1.68 -0.85 -22.64
N ARG A 250 1.99 -0.30 -23.82
CA ARG A 250 3.14 -0.76 -24.62
C ARG A 250 4.37 0.02 -24.18
N ARG A 251 4.93 -0.30 -23.01
CA ARG A 251 6.34 0.05 -22.74
C ARG A 251 7.20 -1.14 -23.15
N LYS A 252 7.92 -0.99 -24.27
CA LYS A 252 9.12 -1.79 -24.56
C LYS A 252 10.19 -1.30 -23.60
N PHE A 253 10.48 -2.05 -22.54
CA PHE A 253 11.70 -1.85 -21.77
C PHE A 253 12.84 -2.47 -22.58
N LEU A 254 13.55 -1.63 -23.36
CA LEU A 254 14.81 -1.99 -23.98
C LEU A 254 15.90 -1.79 -22.92
N TRP A 255 16.26 -2.86 -22.22
CA TRP A 255 17.50 -2.89 -21.45
C TRP A 255 18.66 -3.02 -22.43
N GLN A 256 19.38 -1.92 -22.68
CA GLN A 256 20.75 -1.99 -23.18
C GLN A 256 21.63 -2.25 -21.95
N ILE A 257 22.20 -3.45 -21.87
CA ILE A 257 23.28 -3.74 -20.92
C ILE A 257 24.52 -3.01 -21.45
N PRO A 258 25.11 -2.04 -20.73
CA PRO A 258 26.42 -1.52 -21.08
C PRO A 258 27.44 -2.66 -20.94
N ASN A 259 28.26 -2.86 -21.97
CA ASN A 259 29.43 -3.76 -21.91
C ASN A 259 30.40 -3.31 -20.81
#